data_AF-A0A2E5GLZ9-F1
#
_entry.id   AF-A0A2E5GLZ9-F1
#
_cell.length_a   1.000
_cell.length_b   1.000
_cell.length_c   1.000
_cell.angle_alpha   90.00
_cell.angle_beta   90.00
_cell.angle_gamma   90.00
#
_symmetry.space_group_name_H-M   'P 1'
#
loop_
_entity.id
_entity.type
_entity.pdbx_description
1 polymer ?
#
loop_
_entity_poly.entity_id
_entity_poly.type
_entity_poly.pdbx_seq_one_letter_code
_entity_poly.pdbx_strand_id
1 'polypeptide(L)'
;MVRGSKPFAKSLNKYLDQIRSLIYQSYEDLLNEGNLITASAIKNKFLGEDKRNNTLSELFEYHNSISVTSLSSHTIRHYKVTQRYLQKFLVDKYKTDDIYLTKLDYAFIKNFEFFLKSY
;
A
#
# COMPACT_ATOMS: atom_id res chain seq x y z
N MET A 1 -23.68 13.18 21.14
CA MET A 1 -23.02 14.41 21.62
C MET A 1 -23.00 14.39 23.13
N VAL A 2 -21.86 14.71 23.73
CA VAL A 2 -21.74 14.78 25.20
C VAL A 2 -22.47 16.03 25.70
N ARG A 3 -23.35 15.86 26.70
CA ARG A 3 -24.14 16.95 27.28
C ARG A 3 -23.32 17.68 28.35
N GLY A 4 -23.14 18.99 28.17
CA GLY A 4 -22.48 19.87 29.15
C GLY A 4 -21.71 21.02 28.49
N SER A 5 -21.68 22.19 29.14
CA SER A 5 -21.03 23.42 28.61
C SER A 5 -19.51 23.48 28.88
N LYS A 6 -18.93 22.43 29.48
CA LYS A 6 -17.50 22.41 29.85
C LYS A 6 -16.62 22.45 28.59
N PRO A 7 -15.46 23.15 28.61
CA PRO A 7 -14.53 23.22 27.48
C PRO A 7 -14.18 21.85 26.88
N PHE A 8 -14.02 20.84 27.74
CA PHE A 8 -13.79 19.45 27.34
C PHE A 8 -14.92 18.88 26.44
N ALA A 9 -16.18 19.11 26.81
CA ALA A 9 -17.32 18.60 26.04
C ALA A 9 -17.40 19.25 24.65
N LYS A 10 -17.05 20.55 24.53
CA LYS A 10 -16.96 21.24 23.24
C LYS A 10 -15.85 20.65 22.36
N SER A 11 -14.65 20.46 22.91
CA SER A 11 -13.52 19.87 22.18
C SER A 11 -13.81 18.44 21.73
N LEU A 12 -14.43 17.63 22.59
CA LEU A 12 -14.82 16.26 22.27
C LEU A 12 -15.89 16.21 21.17
N ASN A 13 -16.93 17.05 21.25
CA ASN A 13 -17.94 17.11 20.20
C ASN A 13 -17.32 17.54 18.86
N LYS A 14 -16.42 18.52 18.85
CA LYS A 14 -15.69 18.92 17.63
C LYS A 14 -14.88 17.77 17.03
N TYR A 15 -14.18 17.01 17.87
CA TYR A 15 -13.45 15.83 17.43
C TYR A 15 -14.38 14.77 16.82
N LEU A 16 -15.52 14.49 17.46
CA LEU A 16 -16.51 13.56 16.92
C LEU A 16 -17.08 14.03 15.58
N ASP A 17 -17.32 15.34 15.42
CA ASP A 17 -17.79 15.89 14.14
C ASP A 17 -16.74 15.74 13.04
N GLN A 18 -15.45 15.95 13.35
CA GLN A 18 -14.35 15.69 12.41
C GLN A 18 -14.30 14.22 11.95
N ILE A 19 -14.44 13.28 12.89
CA ILE A 19 -14.48 11.84 12.58
C ILE A 19 -15.67 11.52 11.67
N ARG A 20 -16.85 12.09 11.95
CA ARG A 20 -18.04 11.91 11.10
C ARG A 20 -17.82 12.45 9.69
N SER A 21 -17.19 13.61 9.55
CA SER A 21 -16.84 14.16 8.23
C SER A 21 -15.89 13.25 7.45
N LEU A 22 -14.87 12.67 8.10
CA LEU A 22 -13.94 11.73 7.45
C LEU A 22 -14.61 10.43 7.02
N ILE A 23 -15.53 9.89 7.84
CA ILE A 23 -16.32 8.72 7.48
C ILE A 23 -17.22 9.03 6.27
N TYR A 24 -17.86 10.20 6.26
CA TYR A 24 -18.68 10.64 5.13
C TYR A 24 -17.86 10.80 3.85
N GLN A 25 -16.67 11.39 3.93
CA GLN A 25 -15.74 11.47 2.81
C GLN A 25 -15.36 10.09 2.28
N SER A 26 -15.09 9.13 3.16
CA SER A 26 -14.74 7.75 2.78
C SER A 26 -15.90 7.07 2.02
N TYR A 27 -17.15 7.35 2.39
CA TYR A 27 -18.33 6.88 1.67
C TYR A 27 -18.44 7.54 0.28
N GLU A 28 -18.30 8.86 0.19
CA GLU A 28 -18.33 9.60 -1.09
C GLU A 28 -17.24 9.11 -2.04
N ASP A 29 -16.03 8.86 -1.54
CA ASP A 29 -14.94 8.35 -2.37
C ASP A 29 -15.23 6.93 -2.90
N LEU A 30 -15.84 6.05 -2.10
CA LEU A 30 -16.26 4.72 -2.57
C LEU A 30 -17.36 4.81 -3.63
N LEU A 31 -18.32 5.72 -3.44
CA LEU A 31 -19.40 5.97 -4.39
C LEU A 31 -18.84 6.47 -5.73
N ASN A 32 -17.92 7.43 -5.68
CA ASN A 32 -17.29 8.01 -6.87
C ASN A 32 -16.39 7.02 -7.62
N GLU A 33 -15.75 6.08 -6.91
CA GLU A 33 -14.95 5.01 -7.51
C GLU A 33 -15.80 3.85 -8.06
N GLY A 34 -17.13 3.86 -7.84
CA GLY A 34 -18.02 2.75 -8.23
C GLY A 34 -17.80 1.47 -7.43
N ASN A 35 -17.18 1.57 -6.25
CA ASN A 35 -16.88 0.43 -5.39
C ASN A 35 -18.14 -0.03 -4.64
N LEU A 36 -18.18 -1.31 -4.25
CA LEU A 36 -19.26 -1.85 -3.43
C LEU A 36 -19.29 -1.15 -2.07
N ILE A 37 -20.39 -0.44 -1.79
CA ILE A 37 -20.54 0.28 -0.53
C ILE A 37 -21.01 -0.69 0.57
N THR A 38 -20.11 -0.96 1.51
CA THR A 38 -20.40 -1.72 2.73
C THR A 38 -19.78 -1.03 3.94
N ALA A 39 -20.28 -1.32 5.14
CA ALA A 39 -19.68 -0.82 6.37
C ALA A 39 -18.19 -1.20 6.49
N SER A 40 -17.83 -2.40 6.02
CA SER A 40 -16.44 -2.87 5.95
C SER A 40 -15.61 -2.04 4.97
N ALA A 41 -16.13 -1.77 3.76
CA ALA A 41 -15.43 -0.94 2.78
C ALA A 41 -15.22 0.50 3.27
N ILE A 42 -16.24 1.13 3.87
CA ILE A 42 -16.14 2.48 4.44
C ILE A 42 -15.13 2.50 5.58
N LYS A 43 -15.16 1.51 6.48
CA LYS A 43 -14.20 1.36 7.56
C LYS A 43 -12.78 1.22 7.01
N ASN A 44 -12.58 0.33 6.06
CA ASN A 44 -11.27 0.07 5.48
C ASN A 44 -10.73 1.34 4.82
N LYS A 45 -11.56 2.08 4.08
CA LYS A 45 -11.14 3.33 3.45
C LYS A 45 -10.83 4.43 4.45
N PHE A 46 -11.66 4.58 5.49
CA PHE A 46 -11.42 5.50 6.60
C PHE A 46 -10.11 5.20 7.33
N LEU A 47 -9.76 3.93 7.50
CA LEU A 47 -8.50 3.48 8.12
C LEU A 47 -7.32 3.40 7.14
N GLY A 48 -7.53 3.60 5.84
CA GLY A 48 -6.53 3.40 4.79
C GLY A 48 -6.16 1.94 4.50
N GLU A 49 -6.99 1.00 4.96
CA GLU A 49 -6.90 -0.46 4.78
C GLU A 49 -7.62 -0.95 3.50
N ASP A 50 -8.31 -0.06 2.78
CA ASP A 50 -8.94 -0.38 1.48
C ASP A 50 -7.88 -0.67 0.41
N LYS A 51 -6.74 0.01 0.52
CA LYS A 51 -5.53 -0.32 -0.21
C LYS A 51 -4.86 -1.47 0.52
N ARG A 52 -5.06 -2.70 0.01
CA ARG A 52 -4.09 -3.76 0.22
C ARG A 52 -2.75 -3.24 -0.28
N ASN A 53 -1.97 -2.67 0.61
CA ASN A 53 -0.62 -2.20 0.33
C ASN A 53 0.23 -3.45 0.27
N ASN A 54 0.07 -4.21 -0.82
CA ASN A 54 0.91 -5.35 -1.05
C ASN A 54 2.36 -4.87 -1.06
N THR A 55 3.25 -5.70 -0.52
CA THR A 55 4.67 -5.41 -0.58
C THR A 55 5.29 -5.96 -1.85
N LEU A 56 6.51 -5.50 -2.11
CA LEU A 56 7.29 -6.01 -3.22
C LEU A 56 7.63 -7.49 -3.03
N SER A 57 7.87 -7.94 -1.80
CA SER A 57 8.10 -9.35 -1.50
C SER A 57 6.85 -10.20 -1.73
N GLU A 58 5.69 -9.76 -1.27
CA GLU A 58 4.40 -10.44 -1.52
C GLU A 58 4.11 -10.55 -3.03
N LEU A 59 4.43 -9.52 -3.81
CA LEU A 59 4.31 -9.56 -5.27
C LEU A 59 5.18 -10.66 -5.89
N PHE A 60 6.43 -10.81 -5.44
CA PHE A 60 7.31 -11.86 -5.95
C PHE A 60 6.89 -13.25 -5.51
N GLU A 61 6.41 -13.42 -4.28
CA GLU A 61 5.88 -14.70 -3.81
C GLU A 61 4.68 -15.13 -4.67
N TYR A 62 3.73 -14.22 -4.88
CA TYR A 62 2.58 -14.45 -5.76
C TYR A 62 3.04 -14.80 -7.17
N HIS A 63 3.90 -13.98 -7.78
CA HIS A 63 4.46 -14.24 -9.12
C HIS A 63 5.13 -15.61 -9.21
N ASN A 64 5.97 -15.96 -8.23
CA ASN A 64 6.70 -17.23 -8.23
C ASN A 64 5.75 -18.42 -8.10
N SER A 65 4.67 -18.32 -7.30
CA SER A 65 3.68 -19.39 -7.15
C SER A 65 2.92 -19.71 -8.45
N ILE A 66 2.57 -18.69 -9.25
CA ILE A 66 1.80 -18.85 -10.49
C ILE A 66 2.68 -19.12 -11.71
N SER A 67 3.96 -18.72 -11.66
CA SER A 67 4.88 -18.80 -12.79
C SER A 67 5.39 -20.22 -13.06
N VAL A 68 5.43 -21.07 -12.03
CA VAL A 68 5.96 -22.45 -12.16
C VAL A 68 5.17 -23.27 -13.19
N THR A 69 3.88 -23.00 -13.36
CA THR A 69 3.00 -23.73 -14.28
C THR A 69 2.90 -23.08 -15.66
N SER A 70 3.34 -21.82 -15.82
CA SER A 70 3.05 -21.00 -17.00
C SER A 70 4.29 -20.47 -17.73
N LEU A 71 5.48 -20.50 -17.10
CA LEU A 71 6.72 -20.00 -17.66
C LEU A 71 7.77 -21.09 -17.81
N SER A 72 8.66 -20.93 -18.81
CA SER A 72 9.83 -21.79 -18.95
C SER A 72 10.77 -21.64 -17.76
N SER A 73 11.50 -22.71 -17.43
CA SER A 73 12.51 -22.70 -16.37
C SER A 73 13.58 -21.62 -16.57
N HIS A 74 13.96 -21.34 -17.82
CA HIS A 74 14.90 -20.28 -18.17
C HIS A 74 14.34 -18.89 -17.83
N THR A 75 13.08 -18.63 -18.17
CA THR A 75 12.41 -17.37 -17.84
C THR A 75 12.30 -17.17 -16.33
N ILE A 76 11.87 -18.20 -15.59
CA ILE A 76 11.79 -18.16 -14.11
C ILE A 76 13.15 -17.83 -13.50
N ARG A 77 14.24 -18.39 -14.04
CA ARG A 77 15.60 -18.06 -13.59
C ARG A 77 15.92 -16.58 -13.76
N HIS A 78 15.53 -15.95 -14.87
CA HIS A 78 15.73 -14.51 -15.06
C HIS A 78 14.95 -13.68 -14.04
N TYR A 79 13.67 -14.02 -13.78
CA TYR A 79 12.89 -13.35 -12.74
C TYR A 79 13.52 -13.47 -11.35
N LYS A 80 14.00 -14.67 -10.98
CA LYS A 80 14.71 -14.87 -9.70
C LYS A 80 16.00 -14.05 -9.60
N VAL A 81 16.72 -13.87 -10.71
CA VAL A 81 17.90 -13.00 -10.76
C VAL A 81 17.50 -11.55 -10.49
N THR A 82 16.48 -11.03 -11.18
CA THR A 82 15.97 -9.67 -10.94
C THR A 82 15.49 -9.48 -9.51
N GLN A 83 14.73 -10.43 -8.95
CA GLN A 83 14.27 -10.40 -7.56
C GLN A 83 15.44 -10.25 -6.58
N ARG A 84 16.53 -10.99 -6.78
CA ARG A 84 17.73 -10.89 -5.93
C ARG A 84 18.41 -9.53 -6.03
N TYR A 85 18.51 -8.95 -7.22
CA TYR A 85 19.07 -7.60 -7.37
C TYR A 85 18.19 -6.54 -6.72
N LEU A 86 16.87 -6.68 -6.82
CA LEU A 86 15.93 -5.77 -6.19
C LEU A 86 16.05 -5.82 -4.66
N GLN A 87 16.13 -7.03 -4.07
CA GLN A 87 16.38 -7.20 -2.63
C GLN A 87 17.70 -6.56 -2.18
N LYS A 88 18.78 -6.76 -2.94
CA LYS A 88 20.06 -6.09 -2.66
C LYS A 88 19.95 -4.57 -2.73
N PHE A 89 19.24 -4.05 -3.73
CA PHE A 89 19.01 -2.62 -3.90
C PHE A 89 18.23 -2.03 -2.72
N LEU A 90 17.19 -2.73 -2.23
CA LEU A 90 16.45 -2.30 -1.04
C LEU A 90 17.36 -2.21 0.19
N VAL A 91 18.18 -3.23 0.43
CA VAL A 91 19.13 -3.25 1.55
C VAL A 91 20.18 -2.16 1.42
N ASP A 92 20.70 -1.92 0.21
CA ASP A 92 21.75 -0.92 0.00
C ASP A 92 21.22 0.52 0.10
N LYS A 93 20.14 0.83 -0.63
CA LYS A 93 19.61 2.21 -0.78
C LYS A 93 18.63 2.59 0.32
N TYR A 94 17.76 1.67 0.73
CA TYR A 94 16.62 1.95 1.62
C TYR A 94 16.79 1.34 3.02
N LYS A 95 17.84 0.52 3.25
CA LYS A 95 18.13 -0.13 4.54
C LYS A 95 16.95 -0.97 5.06
N THR A 96 16.20 -1.56 4.14
CA THR A 96 15.04 -2.42 4.41
C THR A 96 15.13 -3.67 3.53
N ASP A 97 14.52 -4.76 3.98
CA ASP A 97 14.34 -5.99 3.22
C ASP A 97 13.06 -5.98 2.38
N ASP A 98 12.10 -5.10 2.69
CA ASP A 98 10.83 -4.99 1.96
C ASP A 98 10.31 -3.55 1.84
N ILE A 99 9.39 -3.34 0.90
CA ILE A 99 8.78 -2.03 0.63
C ILE A 99 7.37 -2.19 0.06
N TYR A 100 6.47 -1.27 0.42
CA TYR A 100 5.12 -1.22 -0.17
C TYR A 100 5.16 -0.86 -1.66
N LEU A 101 4.31 -1.50 -2.47
CA LEU A 101 4.19 -1.19 -3.90
C LEU A 101 3.79 0.28 -4.15
N THR A 102 3.08 0.91 -3.21
CA THR A 102 2.70 2.33 -3.25
C THR A 102 3.88 3.29 -3.11
N LYS A 103 5.06 2.80 -2.72
CA LYS A 103 6.30 3.58 -2.61
C LYS A 103 7.20 3.44 -3.85
N LEU A 104 6.80 2.65 -4.85
CA LEU A 104 7.56 2.46 -6.08
C LEU A 104 7.28 3.61 -7.06
N ASP A 105 7.89 4.76 -6.81
CA ASP A 105 7.77 5.94 -7.66
C ASP A 105 8.78 5.95 -8.81
N TYR A 106 8.73 7.00 -9.65
CA TYR A 106 9.67 7.16 -10.76
C TYR A 106 11.13 7.20 -10.30
N ALA A 107 11.39 7.81 -9.14
CA ALA A 107 12.74 7.90 -8.59
C ALA A 107 13.25 6.53 -8.17
N PHE A 108 12.41 5.68 -7.56
CA PHE A 108 12.73 4.29 -7.26
C PHE A 108 13.19 3.55 -8.52
N ILE A 109 12.40 3.64 -9.61
CA ILE A 109 12.69 2.95 -10.87
C ILE A 109 14.04 3.39 -11.44
N LYS A 110 14.30 4.71 -11.47
CA LYS A 110 15.56 5.25 -11.99
C LYS A 110 16.77 4.92 -11.11
N ASN A 111 16.61 4.96 -9.80
CA ASN A 111 17.67 4.56 -8.87
C ASN A 111 18.00 3.07 -9.00
N PHE A 112 17.00 2.22 -9.19
CA PHE A 112 17.22 0.80 -9.44
C PHE A 112 17.91 0.56 -10.80
N GLU A 113 17.49 1.25 -11.85
CA GLU A 113 18.17 1.20 -13.16
C GLU A 113 19.66 1.59 -13.04
N PHE A 114 19.97 2.65 -12.29
CA PHE A 114 21.34 3.08 -12.05
C PHE A 114 22.14 2.06 -11.23
N PHE A 115 21.51 1.47 -10.19
CA PHE A 115 22.10 0.42 -9.38
C PHE A 115 22.50 -0.79 -10.23
N LEU A 116 21.64 -1.23 -11.14
CA LEU A 116 21.93 -2.35 -12.04
C LEU A 116 23.09 -2.07 -13.00
N LYS A 117 23.24 -0.82 -13.48
CA LYS A 117 24.35 -0.43 -14.37
C LYS A 117 25.70 -0.30 -13.65
N SER A 118 25.66 -0.14 -12.33
CA SER A 118 26.85 0.03 -11.48
C SER A 118 27.37 -1.29 -10.93
N TYR A 119 26.73 -2.41 -11.29
CA TYR A 119 27.04 -3.77 -10.85
C TYR A 119 27.59 -4.59 -12.01
#